data_AF-A0A0F9EFH7-F1
#
_entry.id   AF-A0A0F9EFH7-F1
#
_cell.length_a   1.000
_cell.length_b   1.000
_cell.length_c   1.000
_cell.angle_alpha   90.00
_cell.angle_beta   90.00
_cell.angle_gamma   90.00
#
_symmetry.space_group_name_H-M   'P 1'
#
loop_
_entity.id
_entity.type
_entity.pdbx_description
1 polymer ?
#
loop_
_entity_poly.entity_id
_entity_poly.type
_entity_poly.pdbx_seq_one_letter_code
_entity_poly.pdbx_strand_id
1 'polypeptide(L)' 'MMLTRKSPLTGKEHTMEIDVSETAIYAWQCGELIQVAMPKLNDGEREFIKTGYTPSDWKRMFSDSDANAPDKDGFVGTRL' A
#
# COMPACT_ATOMS: atom_id res chain seq x y z
N MET A 1 16.10 -9.25 4.17
CA MET A 1 16.88 -8.71 3.05
C MET A 1 16.58 -7.23 2.84
N MET A 2 17.52 -6.45 2.30
CA MET A 2 17.31 -5.04 1.95
C MET A 2 16.74 -4.93 0.53
N LEU A 3 15.54 -4.38 0.38
CA LEU A 3 14.90 -4.19 -0.91
C LEU A 3 14.79 -2.71 -1.23
N THR A 4 15.32 -2.32 -2.40
CA THR A 4 15.19 -0.97 -2.93
C THR A 4 14.15 -0.95 -4.06
N ARG A 5 13.20 -0.03 -3.95
CA ARG A 5 12.15 0.22 -4.95
C ARG A 5 11.98 1.72 -5.16
N LYS A 6 11.63 2.10 -6.37
CA LYS A 6 11.27 3.47 -6.72
C LYS A 6 9.76 3.64 -6.50
N SER A 7 9.38 4.60 -5.66
CA SER A 7 7.98 4.97 -5.46
C SER A 7 7.39 5.45 -6.79
N PRO A 8 6.30 4.83 -7.29
CA PRO A 8 5.62 5.31 -8.50
C PRO A 8 4.97 6.68 -8.31
N LEU A 9 4.67 7.10 -7.07
CA LEU A 9 4.05 8.40 -6.78
C LEU A 9 5.06 9.55 -6.81
N THR A 10 6.22 9.35 -6.16
CA THR A 10 7.18 10.44 -5.95
C THR A 10 8.41 10.34 -6.83
N GLY A 11 8.65 9.17 -7.44
CA GLY A 11 9.87 8.86 -8.16
C GLY A 11 11.10 8.71 -7.26
N LYS A 12 10.96 8.77 -5.94
CA LYS A 12 12.07 8.58 -4.99
C LYS A 12 12.34 7.11 -4.76
N GLU A 13 13.60 6.78 -4.57
CA GLU A 13 13.99 5.44 -4.14
C GLU A 13 13.84 5.30 -2.63
N HIS A 14 13.25 4.19 -2.22
CA HIS A 14 13.09 3.80 -0.84
C HIS A 14 13.74 2.43 -0.66
N THR A 15 14.45 2.27 0.45
CA THR A 15 15.03 0.99 0.86
C THR A 15 14.37 0.55 2.15
N MET A 16 13.86 -0.67 2.16
CA MET A 16 13.19 -1.27 3.32
C MET A 16 13.85 -2.62 3.65
N GLU A 17 14.07 -2.87 4.94
CA GLU A 17 14.47 -4.18 5.42
C GLU A 17 13.22 -5.06 5.57
N ILE A 18 13.15 -6.15 4.83
CA ILE A 18 12.00 -7.06 4.83
C ILE A 18 12.48 -8.48 5.15
N ASP A 19 11.81 -9.17 6.07
CA ASP A 19 12.09 -10.56 6.42
C ASP A 19 11.54 -11.52 5.35
N VAL A 20 12.25 -11.58 4.21
CA VAL A 20 11.92 -12.44 3.08
C VAL A 20 13.17 -13.11 2.52
N SER A 21 13.02 -14.36 2.05
CA SER A 21 14.07 -15.13 1.39
C SER A 21 14.05 -14.92 -0.13
N GLU A 22 15.21 -15.12 -0.77
CA GLU A 22 15.32 -15.07 -2.23
C GLU A 22 14.42 -16.12 -2.91
N THR A 23 14.25 -17.29 -2.29
CA THR A 23 13.36 -18.35 -2.79
C THR A 23 11.89 -17.92 -2.81
N ALA A 24 11.43 -17.17 -1.82
CA ALA A 24 10.07 -16.64 -1.79
C ALA A 24 9.85 -15.56 -2.86
N ILE A 25 10.86 -14.71 -3.10
CA ILE A 25 10.84 -13.74 -4.20
C ILE A 25 10.77 -14.45 -5.55
N TYR A 26 11.59 -15.49 -5.73
CA TYR A 26 11.59 -16.30 -6.96
C TYR A 26 10.25 -16.99 -7.19
N ALA A 27 9.65 -17.61 -6.17
CA ALA A 27 8.36 -18.28 -6.29
C ALA A 27 7.25 -17.29 -6.70
N TRP A 28 7.23 -16.09 -6.11
CA TRP A 28 6.35 -15.01 -6.54
C TRP A 28 6.59 -14.58 -8.00
N GLN A 29 7.85 -14.46 -8.42
CA GLN A 29 8.21 -14.15 -9.81
C GLN A 29 7.81 -15.27 -10.80
N CYS A 30 7.75 -16.51 -10.35
CA CYS A 30 7.25 -17.66 -11.11
C CYS A 30 5.72 -17.76 -11.17
N GLY A 31 4.99 -16.83 -10.54
CA GLY A 31 3.54 -16.74 -10.59
C GLY A 31 2.82 -17.23 -9.33
N GLU A 32 3.54 -17.59 -8.27
CA GLU A 32 2.90 -17.84 -6.97
C GLU A 32 2.29 -16.55 -6.41
N LEU A 33 1.15 -16.66 -5.73
CA LEU A 33 0.52 -15.53 -5.08
C LEU A 33 1.40 -15.02 -3.92
N ILE A 34 1.59 -13.70 -3.81
CA ILE A 34 2.49 -13.13 -2.80
C ILE A 34 2.10 -13.49 -1.36
N GLN A 35 0.80 -13.65 -1.07
CA GLN A 35 0.34 -14.08 0.25
C GLN A 35 0.67 -15.53 0.57
N VAL A 36 0.91 -16.37 -0.47
CA VAL A 36 1.34 -17.76 -0.32
C VAL A 36 2.86 -17.83 -0.23
N ALA A 37 3.57 -17.13 -1.12
CA ALA A 37 5.03 -17.07 -1.13
C ALA A 37 5.60 -16.38 0.13
N MET A 38 4.90 -15.35 0.64
CA MET A 38 5.36 -14.47 1.71
C MET A 38 4.27 -14.23 2.78
N PRO A 39 3.83 -15.28 3.50
CA PRO A 39 2.67 -15.21 4.40
C PRO A 39 2.94 -14.38 5.66
N LYS A 40 4.22 -14.27 6.07
CA LYS A 40 4.64 -13.55 7.27
C LYS A 40 4.67 -12.04 7.10
N LEU A 41 4.71 -11.57 5.85
CA LEU A 41 4.79 -10.14 5.56
C LEU A 41 3.47 -9.46 5.86
N ASN A 42 3.54 -8.21 6.33
CA ASN A 42 2.37 -7.36 6.47
C ASN A 42 1.93 -6.79 5.11
N ASP A 43 0.73 -6.20 5.06
CA ASP A 43 0.16 -5.70 3.80
C ASP A 43 1.02 -4.59 3.17
N GLY A 44 1.65 -3.74 3.98
CA GLY A 44 2.54 -2.68 3.51
C GLY A 44 3.84 -3.21 2.89
N GLU A 45 4.43 -4.24 3.49
CA GLU A 45 5.62 -4.92 2.95
C GLU A 45 5.31 -5.63 1.63
N ARG A 46 4.18 -6.34 1.55
CA ARG A 46 3.75 -6.99 0.30
C ARG A 46 3.51 -5.96 -0.79
N GLU A 47 2.88 -4.84 -0.45
CA GLU A 47 2.63 -3.77 -1.41
C GLU A 47 3.93 -3.10 -1.87
N PHE A 48 4.88 -2.87 -0.95
CA PHE A 48 6.20 -2.37 -1.29
C PHE A 48 6.93 -3.29 -2.28
N ILE A 49 6.86 -4.61 -2.07
CA ILE A 49 7.45 -5.60 -3.00
C ILE A 49 6.77 -5.56 -4.36
N LYS A 50 5.44 -5.47 -4.40
CA LYS A 50 4.64 -5.51 -5.64
C LYS A 50 4.79 -4.25 -6.49
N THR A 51 4.64 -3.08 -5.87
CA THR A 51 4.44 -1.81 -6.58
C THR A 51 5.49 -0.77 -6.23
N GLY A 52 6.19 -0.92 -5.10
CA GLY A 52 7.12 0.09 -4.59
C GLY A 52 6.44 1.23 -3.83
N TYR A 53 5.12 1.15 -3.58
CA TYR A 53 4.46 2.10 -2.70
C TYR A 53 4.84 1.86 -1.24
N THR A 54 5.17 2.94 -0.56
CA THR A 54 5.40 2.96 0.89
C THR A 54 4.13 3.41 1.62
N PRO A 55 3.99 3.10 2.93
CA PRO A 55 2.90 3.66 3.74
C PRO A 55 2.83 5.19 3.69
N SER A 56 3.97 5.86 3.51
CA SER A 56 4.04 7.31 3.32
C SER A 56 3.45 7.77 1.99
N ASP A 57 3.61 7.00 0.91
CA ASP A 57 2.97 7.27 -0.38
C ASP A 57 1.45 7.16 -0.26
N TRP A 58 0.96 6.10 0.39
CA TRP A 58 -0.46 5.93 0.70
C TRP A 58 -0.98 7.09 1.54
N LYS A 59 -0.28 7.45 2.62
CA LYS A 59 -0.63 8.60 3.43
C LYS A 59 -0.71 9.88 2.59
N ARG A 60 0.20 10.09 1.64
CA ARG A 60 0.19 11.26 0.76
C ARG A 60 -0.95 11.25 -0.27
N MET A 61 -1.30 10.08 -0.81
CA MET A 61 -2.42 9.94 -1.75
C MET A 61 -3.77 10.18 -1.08
N PHE A 62 -3.90 9.76 0.18
CA PHE A 62 -5.14 9.83 0.94
C PHE A 62 -5.12 10.90 2.03
N SER A 63 -4.05 11.70 2.12
CA SER A 63 -4.03 12.94 2.91
C SER A 63 -4.54 14.09 2.04
N ASP A 64 -5.82 14.04 1.72
CA ASP A 64 -6.56 15.25 1.35
C ASP A 64 -7.39 15.67 2.56
N SER A 65 -7.16 16.89 3.01
CA SER A 65 -7.79 17.58 4.11
C SER A 65 -9.24 17.15 4.42
N ASP A 66 -9.45 16.61 5.62
CA ASP A 66 -10.72 16.68 6.36
C ASP A 66 -11.06 18.15 6.74
N ALA A 67 -11.07 19.06 5.75
CA ALA A 67 -11.32 20.48 5.99
C ALA A 67 -12.15 21.15 4.90
N ASN A 68 -13.04 20.42 4.19
CA ASN A 68 -14.27 21.00 3.61
C ASN A 68 -15.20 19.93 3.01
N ALA A 69 -15.66 18.95 3.81
CA ALA A 69 -16.95 18.36 3.49
C ALA A 69 -18.00 19.37 4.02
N PRO A 70 -18.72 20.13 3.17
CA PRO A 70 -19.90 20.81 3.66
C PRO A 70 -20.85 19.72 4.16
N ASP A 71 -21.08 19.70 5.47
CA ASP A 71 -22.33 19.23 6.05
C ASP A 71 -23.48 19.84 5.25
N LYS A 72 -24.04 19.06 4.32
CA LYS A 72 -25.29 19.29 3.56
C LYS A 72 -25.76 17.91 3.05
N ASP A 73 -26.93 17.37 3.39
CA ASP A 73 -28.13 17.97 3.92
C ASP A 73 -28.91 16.94 4.76
N GLY A 74 -29.54 17.44 5.82
CA GLY A 74 -30.48 16.69 6.65
C GLY A 74 -31.61 16.08 5.82
N PHE A 75 -31.74 14.76 5.91
CA PHE A 75 -32.94 14.06 5.48
C PHE A 75 -34.12 14.45 6.39
N VAL A 76 -34.80 15.55 6.07
CA VAL A 76 -36.17 15.79 6.53
C VAL A 76 -37.07 14.92 5.66
N GLY A 77 -37.12 13.64 6.01
CA GLY A 77 -38.11 12.71 5.49
C GLY A 77 -39.49 13.33 5.70
N THR A 78 -40.14 13.68 4.59
CA THR A 78 -41.45 14.31 4.60
C THR A 78 -42.44 13.38 5.27
N ARG A 79 -43.14 13.92 6.26
CA ARG A 79 -44.29 13.34 6.95
C ARG A 79 -45.33 12.93 5.90
N LEU A 80 -45.57 11.62 5.77
CA LEU A 80 -46.80 11.05 5.21
C LEU A 80 -47.42 10.15 6.29
#